data_AF-A0A8S3IMM8-F1
#
_entry.id   AF-A0A8S3IMM8-F1
#
_cell.length_a   1.000
_cell.length_b   1.000
_cell.length_c   1.000
_cell.angle_alpha   90.00
_cell.angle_beta   90.00
_cell.angle_gamma   90.00
#
_symmetry.space_group_name_H-M   'P 1'
#
loop_
_entity.id
_entity.type
_entity.pdbx_description
1 polymer ?
#
loop_
_entity_poly.entity_id
_entity_poly.type
_entity_poly.pdbx_seq_one_letter_code
_entity_poly.pdbx_strand_id
1 'polypeptide(L)'
;MVMGDFNIDIERDGDKADKLLEWMDSGSLRPVIPDSNTSLRSNRIIDYALSTNIDLSMQTYEGITSSDHKPLLGVFTVEDDLNREGTRTIWSVFS
;
A
#
# COMPACT_ATOMS: atom_id res chain seq x y z
N MET A 1 6.02 7.38 4.89
CA MET A 1 5.14 6.43 4.19
C MET A 1 5.79 5.06 4.23
N VAL A 2 5.04 4.04 4.61
CA VAL A 2 5.43 2.63 4.56
C VAL A 2 4.47 1.93 3.61
N MET A 3 4.95 1.01 2.78
CA MET A 3 4.11 0.24 1.86
C MET A 3 4.59 -1.21 1.85
N GLY A 4 3.67 -2.15 1.83
CA GLY A 4 4.03 -3.56 1.78
C GLY A 4 2.86 -4.52 1.95
N ASP A 5 3.19 -5.79 1.94
CA ASP A 5 2.32 -6.89 2.33
C ASP A 5 2.33 -7.04 3.86
N PHE A 6 1.23 -6.65 4.51
CA PHE A 6 1.07 -6.76 5.95
C PHE A 6 0.50 -8.11 6.36
N ASN A 7 -0.01 -8.91 5.42
CA ASN A 7 -0.77 -10.13 5.69
C ASN A 7 -1.93 -9.93 6.69
N ILE A 8 -2.41 -8.70 6.85
CA ILE A 8 -3.45 -8.29 7.82
C ILE A 8 -4.50 -7.48 7.07
N ASP A 9 -5.76 -7.90 7.12
CA ASP A 9 -6.88 -7.14 6.60
C ASP A 9 -7.50 -6.34 7.75
N ILE A 10 -7.23 -5.03 7.79
CA ILE A 10 -7.59 -4.17 8.94
C ILE A 10 -9.09 -4.19 9.24
N GLU A 11 -9.94 -4.41 8.23
CA GLU A 11 -11.40 -4.45 8.42
C GLU A 11 -11.92 -5.83 8.84
N ARG A 12 -11.20 -6.91 8.50
CA ARG A 12 -11.70 -8.29 8.65
C ARG A 12 -10.98 -9.11 9.73
N ASP A 13 -9.75 -8.76 10.08
CA ASP A 13 -8.92 -9.60 10.95
C ASP A 13 -9.14 -9.39 12.46
N GLY A 14 -10.02 -8.47 12.87
CA GLY A 14 -10.36 -8.22 14.29
C GLY A 14 -9.10 -8.12 15.16
N ASP A 15 -9.02 -8.95 16.20
CA ASP A 15 -7.90 -9.01 17.16
C ASP A 15 -6.51 -9.15 16.52
N LYS A 16 -6.43 -9.76 15.33
CA LYS A 16 -5.14 -9.89 14.62
C LYS A 16 -4.65 -8.54 14.09
N ALA A 17 -5.55 -7.59 13.82
CA ALA A 17 -5.21 -6.24 13.43
C ALA A 17 -4.81 -5.32 14.61
N ASP A 18 -5.24 -5.64 15.84
CA ASP A 18 -5.08 -4.75 17.01
C ASP A 18 -3.65 -4.29 17.22
N LYS A 19 -2.66 -5.20 17.19
CA LYS A 19 -1.24 -4.82 17.37
C LYS A 19 -0.71 -3.90 16.29
N LEU A 20 -1.20 -4.06 15.05
CA LEU A 20 -0.83 -3.19 13.95
C LEU A 20 -1.46 -1.80 14.14
N LEU A 21 -2.72 -1.75 14.55
CA LEU A 21 -3.45 -0.52 14.85
C LEU A 21 -2.82 0.24 16.02
N GLU A 22 -2.48 -0.42 17.12
CA GLU A 22 -1.76 0.18 18.26
C GLU A 22 -0.42 0.79 17.83
N TRP A 23 0.34 0.07 17.00
CA TRP A 23 1.60 0.58 16.47
C TRP A 23 1.36 1.78 15.55
N MET A 24 0.34 1.73 14.68
CA MET A 24 -0.03 2.85 13.82
C MET A 24 -0.39 4.09 14.64
N ASP A 25 -1.20 3.93 15.68
CA ASP A 25 -1.59 5.01 16.59
C ASP A 25 -0.37 5.64 17.28
N SER A 26 0.58 4.83 17.74
CA SER A 26 1.82 5.31 18.35
C SER A 26 2.69 6.15 17.40
N GLY A 27 2.57 5.87 16.09
CA GLY A 27 3.27 6.58 15.02
C GLY A 27 2.44 7.69 14.34
N SER A 28 1.21 7.95 14.80
CA SER A 28 0.24 8.81 14.10
C SER A 28 0.02 8.44 12.62
N LEU A 29 0.13 7.14 12.31
CA LEU A 29 -0.03 6.58 10.98
C LEU A 29 -1.50 6.28 10.70
N ARG A 30 -1.91 6.45 9.44
CA ARG A 30 -3.23 6.04 8.94
C ARG A 30 -3.05 5.07 7.78
N PRO A 31 -3.94 4.08 7.65
CA PRO A 31 -3.90 3.20 6.51
C PRO A 31 -4.45 3.91 5.28
N VAL A 32 -3.83 3.68 4.14
CA VAL A 32 -4.30 4.11 2.83
C VAL A 32 -4.68 2.85 2.06
N ILE A 33 -5.97 2.55 2.07
CA ILE A 33 -6.55 1.31 1.57
C ILE A 33 -6.86 1.47 0.07
N PRO A 34 -6.42 0.53 -0.80
CA PRO A 34 -6.76 0.56 -2.21
C PRO A 34 -8.24 0.19 -2.46
N ASP A 35 -8.75 0.62 -3.61
CA ASP A 35 -10.16 0.43 -3.98
C ASP A 35 -10.59 -1.03 -4.22
N SER A 36 -9.66 -1.98 -4.28
CA SER A 36 -9.97 -3.39 -4.51
C SER A 36 -9.02 -4.34 -3.78
N ASN A 37 -9.39 -5.63 -3.76
CA ASN A 37 -8.59 -6.68 -3.13
C ASN A 37 -7.19 -6.78 -3.75
N THR A 38 -6.19 -6.94 -2.90
CA THR A 38 -4.80 -7.03 -3.31
C THR A 38 -4.34 -8.47 -3.45
N SER A 39 -4.87 -9.38 -2.63
CA SER A 39 -4.66 -10.82 -2.81
C SER A 39 -5.70 -11.42 -3.75
N LEU A 40 -5.24 -12.04 -4.85
CA LEU A 40 -6.07 -12.79 -5.79
C LEU A 40 -6.52 -14.13 -5.20
N ARG A 41 -5.70 -14.73 -4.33
CA ARG A 41 -5.98 -16.03 -3.71
C ARG A 41 -7.06 -15.95 -2.64
N SER A 42 -6.98 -14.94 -1.77
CA SER A 42 -7.85 -14.83 -0.61
C SER A 42 -8.99 -13.82 -0.76
N ASN A 43 -8.96 -12.98 -1.82
CA ASN A 43 -9.90 -11.88 -2.02
C ASN A 43 -9.93 -10.92 -0.80
N ARG A 44 -8.74 -10.53 -0.35
CA ARG A 44 -8.50 -9.69 0.82
C ARG A 44 -7.63 -8.49 0.48
N ILE A 45 -7.73 -7.45 1.30
CA ILE A 45 -6.87 -6.28 1.23
C ILE A 45 -5.81 -6.44 2.32
N ILE A 46 -4.65 -6.96 1.92
CA ILE A 46 -3.53 -7.24 2.84
C ILE A 46 -2.26 -6.50 2.44
N ASP A 47 -2.25 -5.91 1.25
CA ASP A 47 -1.21 -5.02 0.77
C ASP A 47 -1.77 -3.59 0.80
N TYR A 48 -1.09 -2.68 1.49
CA TYR A 48 -1.49 -1.27 1.49
C TYR A 48 -0.33 -0.36 1.87
N ALA A 49 -0.59 0.94 1.97
CA ALA A 49 0.35 1.89 2.54
C ALA A 49 -0.14 2.42 3.89
N LEU A 50 0.82 2.89 4.69
CA LEU A 50 0.62 3.61 5.93
C LEU A 50 1.30 4.98 5.78
N SER A 51 0.60 6.06 6.11
CA SER A 51 1.11 7.41 5.93
C SER A 51 0.71 8.36 7.06
N THR A 52 1.46 9.45 7.20
CA THR A 52 1.18 10.56 8.10
C THR A 52 0.99 11.82 7.28
N ASN A 53 -0.21 12.41 7.30
CA ASN A 53 -0.51 13.71 6.66
C ASN A 53 -0.04 13.85 5.20
N ILE A 54 -0.04 12.76 4.43
CA ILE A 54 0.26 12.78 2.99
C ILE A 54 -1.05 12.49 2.26
N ASP A 55 -1.39 13.31 1.28
CA ASP A 55 -2.45 13.02 0.32
C ASP A 55 -1.93 11.95 -0.66
N LEU A 56 -2.16 10.69 -0.29
CA LEU A 56 -1.79 9.52 -1.07
C LEU A 56 -3.07 8.85 -1.57
N SER A 57 -3.19 8.77 -2.89
CA SER A 57 -4.20 7.93 -3.55
C SER A 57 -3.56 6.60 -3.93
N MET A 58 -4.30 5.50 -3.76
CA MET A 58 -3.85 4.17 -4.14
C MET A 58 -4.92 3.38 -4.87
N GLN A 59 -4.48 2.60 -5.86
CA GLN A 59 -5.32 1.66 -6.58
C GLN A 59 -4.56 0.37 -6.89
N THR A 60 -5.30 -0.70 -7.15
CA THR A 60 -4.75 -1.94 -7.70
C THR A 60 -4.54 -1.83 -9.20
N TYR A 61 -3.51 -2.50 -9.71
CA TYR A 61 -3.34 -2.71 -11.14
C TYR A 61 -4.29 -3.80 -11.65
N GLU A 62 -5.15 -3.46 -12.62
CA GLU A 62 -6.15 -4.37 -13.18
C GLU A 62 -5.67 -5.17 -14.42
N GLY A 63 -4.37 -5.14 -14.72
CA GLY A 63 -3.81 -5.95 -15.81
C GLY A 63 -3.39 -7.36 -15.39
N ILE A 64 -2.83 -8.10 -16.33
CA ILE A 64 -2.33 -9.46 -16.09
C ILE A 64 -1.09 -9.40 -15.20
N THR A 65 -1.10 -10.20 -14.13
CA THR A 65 0.05 -10.44 -13.24
C THR A 65 0.27 -11.95 -13.10
N SER A 66 1.53 -12.37 -12.94
CA SER A 66 1.87 -13.75 -12.59
C SER A 66 1.94 -14.00 -11.08
N SER A 67 1.85 -12.93 -10.28
CA SER A 67 1.79 -13.00 -8.82
C SER A 67 0.36 -13.29 -8.37
N ASP A 68 0.21 -13.92 -7.21
CA ASP A 68 -1.06 -14.03 -6.50
C ASP A 68 -1.45 -12.72 -5.77
N HIS A 69 -0.63 -11.68 -5.88
CA HIS A 69 -0.92 -10.32 -5.46
C HIS A 69 -1.06 -9.39 -6.68
N LYS A 70 -2.02 -8.47 -6.61
CA LYS A 70 -2.16 -7.37 -7.57
C LYS A 70 -1.09 -6.33 -7.27
N PRO A 71 -0.31 -5.86 -8.27
CA PRO A 71 0.55 -4.71 -8.10
C PRO A 71 -0.25 -3.50 -7.59
N LEU A 72 0.37 -2.70 -6.73
CA LEU A 72 -0.22 -1.47 -6.21
C LEU A 72 0.38 -0.25 -6.92
N LEU A 73 -0.48 0.69 -7.26
CA LEU A 73 -0.12 1.98 -7.84
C LEU A 73 -0.49 3.06 -6.84
N GLY A 74 0.52 3.75 -6.30
CA GLY A 74 0.36 4.87 -5.38
C GLY A 74 0.77 6.18 -6.04
N VAL A 75 -0.05 7.22 -5.86
CA VAL A 75 0.25 8.59 -6.31
C VAL A 75 0.12 9.52 -5.12
N PHE A 76 1.18 10.26 -4.83
CA PHE A 76 1.16 11.34 -3.86
C PHE A 76 1.68 12.61 -4.52
N THR A 77 1.09 13.74 -4.14
CA THR A 77 1.52 15.04 -4.64
C THR A 77 2.65 15.56 -3.77
N VAL A 78 3.70 16.06 -4.40
CA VAL A 78 4.75 16.86 -3.75
C VAL A 78 4.79 18.22 -4.44
N GLU A 79 4.93 19.28 -3.64
CA GLU A 79 5.39 20.55 -4.18
C GLU A 79 6.87 20.37 -4.55
N ASP A 80 7.17 20.28 -5.85
CA ASP A 80 8.54 20.24 -6.36
C ASP A 80 8.69 21.37 -7.38
N ASP A 81 9.74 22.19 -7.22
CA ASP A 81 10.07 23.31 -8.11
C ASP A 81 10.82 22.85 -9.38
N LEU A 82 10.95 21.53 -9.59
CA LEU A 82 11.76 20.95 -10.66
C LEU A 82 10.91 20.10 -11.60
N ASN A 83 10.95 20.44 -12.90
CA ASN A 83 10.47 19.55 -13.97
C ASN A 83 11.33 18.28 -13.97
N ARG A 84 10.72 17.13 -13.65
CA ARG A 84 11.36 15.81 -13.77
C ARG A 84 10.75 15.05 -14.94
N GLU A 85 11.61 14.54 -15.83
CA GLU A 85 11.19 13.55 -16.81
C GLU A 85 11.01 12.19 -16.11
N GLY A 86 9.93 11.47 -16.44
CA GLY A 86 9.65 10.15 -15.88
C GLY A 86 10.74 9.15 -16.25
N THR A 87 11.69 8.89 -15.35
CA THR A 87 12.73 7.88 -15.53
C THR A 87 12.23 6.52 -15.07
N ARG A 88 12.48 5.48 -15.87
CA ARG A 88 12.23 4.09 -15.49
C ARG A 88 13.20 3.68 -14.37
N THR A 89 12.74 3.72 -13.13
CA THR A 89 13.49 3.18 -11.98
C THR A 89 13.13 1.70 -11.79
N ILE A 90 14.09 0.81 -11.98
CA ILE A 90 13.93 -0.63 -11.67
C ILE A 90 14.47 -0.85 -10.26
N TRP A 91 13.58 -1.20 -9.33
CA TRP A 91 13.96 -1.65 -8.01
C TRP A 91 14.06 -3.17 -8.03
N SER A 92 15.29 -3.69 -7.98
CA SER A 92 15.53 -5.12 -7.80
C SER A 92 15.22 -5.49 -6.36
N VAL A 93 14.14 -6.24 -6.14
CA VAL A 93 13.85 -6.85 -4.83
C VAL A 93 14.64 -8.16 -4.79
N PHE A 94 15.66 -8.24 -3.95
CA PHE A 94 16.47 -9.46 -3.81
C PHE A 94 15.67 -10.54 -3.07
N SER A 95 15.72 -11.76 -3.58
CA SER A 95 15.17 -12.99 -2.99
C SER A 95 16.11 -13.60 -1.97
#